data_AF-A0A971RDM0-F1
#
_entry.id   AF-A0A971RDM0-F1
#
_cell.length_a   1.000
_cell.length_b   1.000
_cell.length_c   1.000
_cell.angle_alpha   90.00
_cell.angle_beta   90.00
_cell.angle_gamma   90.00
#
_symmetry.space_group_name_H-M   'P 1'
#
loop_
_entity.id
_entity.type
_entity.pdbx_description
1 polymer ?
#
loop_
_entity_poly.entity_id
_entity_poly.type
_entity_poly.pdbx_seq_one_letter_code
_entity_poly.pdbx_strand_id
1 'polypeptide(L)'
;MIDAENRWMPPSPHRERILEALQSGAAHLVDQGHRLPPLLVFEDGGMIPLPRVRLAATRRGPQLVAAEESDSPGMTRFYDVCGSIDEILGQVREGRARDPEEMAGLLRDIGYMVARLGRREEQYRAFLQAVQAAVKAGFAQLPPDAQQAPERLARLGAALGLEGAPPGDVATITSCAEEVRALAQALEDHLARMREVAAEVHRAYQAVRGARNWDEQAPA
;
A
#
# COMPACT_ATOMS: atom_id res chain seq x y z
N MET A 1 12.68 12.38 -12.88
CA MET A 1 11.31 12.65 -12.39
C MET A 1 11.10 14.12 -12.00
N ILE A 2 12.10 14.82 -11.44
CA ILE A 2 11.93 16.19 -10.91
C ILE A 2 11.55 17.24 -11.96
N ASP A 3 11.97 17.13 -13.23
CA ASP A 3 11.83 18.24 -14.20
C ASP A 3 10.39 18.47 -14.73
N ALA A 4 9.61 17.40 -14.92
CA ALA A 4 8.23 17.52 -15.43
C ALA A 4 7.25 18.00 -14.34
N GLU A 5 7.49 17.60 -13.09
CA GLU A 5 6.70 18.01 -11.92
C GLU A 5 6.97 19.47 -11.53
N ASN A 6 8.22 19.94 -11.71
CA ASN A 6 8.60 21.32 -11.41
C ASN A 6 7.82 22.35 -12.23
N ARG A 7 7.36 22.00 -13.45
CA ARG A 7 6.53 22.86 -14.29
C ARG A 7 5.18 23.18 -13.67
N TRP A 8 4.61 22.23 -12.94
CA TRP A 8 3.27 22.34 -12.34
C TRP A 8 3.30 22.78 -10.89
N MET A 9 4.49 22.78 -10.28
CA MET A 9 4.66 23.15 -8.88
C MET A 9 4.46 24.66 -8.71
N PRO A 10 3.58 25.11 -7.79
CA PRO A 10 3.48 26.52 -7.47
C PRO A 10 4.80 27.02 -6.85
N PRO A 11 5.09 28.33 -6.90
CA PRO A 11 6.31 28.88 -6.30
C PRO A 11 6.27 28.79 -4.75
N SER A 12 7.41 29.10 -4.11
CA SER A 12 7.48 29.30 -2.66
C SER A 12 6.47 30.38 -2.21
N PRO A 13 5.82 30.26 -1.04
CA PRO A 13 6.02 29.23 0.01
C PRO A 13 5.22 27.94 -0.20
N HIS A 14 4.36 27.87 -1.22
CA HIS A 14 3.46 26.74 -1.44
C HIS A 14 4.22 25.46 -1.76
N ARG A 15 5.29 25.58 -2.55
CA ARG A 15 6.18 24.48 -2.94
C ARG A 15 6.72 23.69 -1.75
N GLU A 16 7.28 24.40 -0.78
CA GLU A 16 7.95 23.80 0.39
C GLU A 16 6.95 22.97 1.19
N ARG A 17 5.77 23.54 1.46
CA ARG A 17 4.71 22.85 2.18
C ARG A 17 4.15 21.64 1.44
N ILE A 18 4.10 21.68 0.10
CA ILE A 18 3.72 20.52 -0.71
C ILE A 18 4.77 19.42 -0.58
N LEU A 19 6.06 19.77 -0.69
CA LEU A 19 7.15 18.80 -0.57
C LEU A 19 7.16 18.13 0.81
N GLU A 20 6.93 18.89 1.89
CA GLU A 20 6.78 18.34 3.25
C GLU A 20 5.62 17.33 3.34
N ALA A 21 4.48 17.66 2.72
CA ALA A 21 3.31 16.77 2.71
C ALA A 21 3.56 15.48 1.91
N LEU A 22 4.34 15.57 0.81
CA LEU A 22 4.74 14.40 0.02
C LEU A 22 5.75 13.53 0.77
N GLN A 23 6.73 14.14 1.43
CA GLN A 23 7.77 13.43 2.20
C GLN A 23 7.14 12.64 3.34
N SER A 24 6.36 13.32 4.19
CA SER A 24 5.64 12.72 5.33
C SER A 24 4.54 11.72 4.97
N GLY A 25 4.22 11.55 3.68
CA GLY A 25 3.16 10.66 3.20
C GLY A 25 1.74 11.18 3.41
N ALA A 26 1.57 12.38 3.95
CA ALA A 26 0.27 13.05 4.13
C ALA A 26 -0.44 13.35 2.79
N ALA A 27 0.32 13.39 1.70
CA ALA A 27 -0.18 13.47 0.33
C ALA A 27 0.68 12.65 -0.64
N HIS A 28 0.14 12.39 -1.83
CA HIS A 28 0.88 11.84 -2.97
C HIS A 28 0.41 12.50 -4.27
N LEU A 29 1.21 12.36 -5.32
CA LEU A 29 0.85 12.85 -6.66
C LEU A 29 0.19 11.74 -7.48
N VAL A 30 -0.84 12.11 -8.23
CA VAL A 30 -1.49 11.25 -9.21
C VAL A 30 -1.43 11.90 -10.58
N ASP A 31 -0.79 11.22 -11.54
CA ASP A 31 -0.78 11.64 -12.95
C ASP A 31 -2.18 11.43 -13.57
N GLN A 32 -2.64 12.42 -14.32
CA GLN A 32 -3.92 12.40 -15.03
C GLN A 32 -3.77 12.10 -16.53
N GLY A 33 -2.54 11.88 -16.99
CA GLY A 33 -2.22 11.65 -18.39
C GLY A 33 -1.68 12.89 -19.09
N HIS A 34 -1.46 12.76 -20.40
CA HIS A 34 -0.67 13.73 -21.16
C HIS A 34 -1.24 15.16 -21.08
N ARG A 35 -0.38 16.09 -20.64
CA ARG A 35 -0.62 17.55 -20.58
C ARG A 35 -1.66 18.01 -19.56
N LEU A 36 -2.23 17.13 -18.75
CA LEU A 36 -3.05 17.53 -17.61
C LEU A 36 -2.15 17.78 -16.38
N PRO A 37 -2.50 18.73 -15.51
CA PRO A 37 -1.77 18.92 -14.27
C PRO A 37 -1.94 17.70 -13.37
N PRO A 38 -0.87 17.23 -12.69
CA PRO A 38 -1.02 16.17 -11.71
C PRO A 38 -1.89 16.66 -10.55
N LEU A 39 -2.53 15.71 -9.86
CA LEU A 39 -3.29 16.00 -8.66
C LEU A 39 -2.44 15.77 -7.43
N LEU A 40 -2.52 16.71 -6.49
CA LEU A 40 -2.10 16.48 -5.12
C LEU A 40 -3.26 15.86 -4.35
N VAL A 41 -3.04 14.64 -3.90
CA VAL A 41 -4.06 13.77 -3.34
C VAL A 41 -3.73 13.51 -1.87
N PHE A 42 -4.58 14.02 -0.98
CA PHE A 42 -4.38 13.93 0.47
C PHE A 42 -4.92 12.63 1.04
N GLU A 43 -4.39 12.24 2.19
CA GLU A 43 -4.83 11.07 2.94
C GLU A 43 -6.32 11.14 3.32
N ASP A 44 -6.75 12.30 3.80
CA ASP A 44 -8.09 12.58 4.33
C ASP A 44 -9.17 12.78 3.26
N GLY A 45 -8.82 12.53 1.99
CA GLY A 45 -9.77 12.48 0.88
C GLY A 45 -9.73 13.69 -0.05
N GLY A 46 -9.16 14.81 0.36
CA GLY A 46 -9.06 16.00 -0.50
C GLY A 46 -8.17 15.78 -1.73
N MET A 47 -8.50 16.47 -2.82
CA MET A 47 -7.80 16.40 -4.10
C MET A 47 -7.74 17.77 -4.75
N ILE A 48 -6.54 18.26 -5.02
CA ILE A 48 -6.32 19.59 -5.57
C ILE A 48 -5.38 19.48 -6.76
N PRO A 49 -5.69 20.08 -7.92
CA PRO A 49 -4.73 20.17 -9.03
C PRO A 49 -3.46 20.88 -8.56
N LEU A 50 -2.29 20.27 -8.77
CA LEU A 50 -1.02 20.74 -8.21
C LEU A 50 -0.75 22.25 -8.43
N PRO A 51 -0.99 22.83 -9.63
CA PRO A 51 -0.75 24.26 -9.87
C PRO A 51 -1.66 25.20 -9.08
N ARG A 52 -2.81 24.70 -8.61
CA ARG A 52 -3.83 25.46 -7.87
C ARG A 52 -3.63 25.39 -6.36
N VAL A 53 -2.72 24.55 -5.88
CA VAL A 53 -2.44 24.42 -4.46
C VAL A 53 -1.83 25.72 -3.94
N ARG A 54 -2.41 26.26 -2.86
CA ARG A 54 -1.92 27.44 -2.15
C ARG A 54 -1.84 27.11 -0.67
N LEU A 55 -0.78 27.60 -0.03
CA LEU A 55 -0.71 27.72 1.41
C LEU A 55 -1.49 28.96 1.81
N ALA A 56 -2.58 28.77 2.55
CA ALA A 56 -3.41 29.86 3.05
C ALA A 56 -3.61 29.73 4.56
N ALA A 57 -3.81 30.87 5.23
CA ALA A 57 -4.23 30.89 6.62
C ALA A 57 -5.71 30.49 6.68
N THR A 58 -6.01 29.38 7.33
CA THR A 58 -7.37 28.94 7.62
C THR A 58 -7.65 29.09 9.11
N ARG A 59 -8.88 28.75 9.52
CA ARG A 59 -9.28 28.74 10.94
C ARG A 59 -8.49 27.74 11.80
N ARG A 60 -7.78 26.79 11.16
CA ARG A 60 -6.90 25.81 11.83
C ARG A 60 -5.40 26.14 11.67
N GLY A 61 -5.07 27.33 11.15
CA GLY A 61 -3.71 27.73 10.84
C GLY A 61 -3.34 27.52 9.36
N PRO A 62 -2.04 27.55 9.02
CA PRO A 62 -1.59 27.43 7.64
C PRO A 62 -1.86 26.05 7.04
N GLN A 63 -2.72 25.99 6.02
CA GLN A 63 -3.13 24.76 5.34
C GLN A 63 -3.01 24.89 3.81
N LEU A 64 -2.84 23.75 3.14
CA LEU A 64 -2.92 23.67 1.69
C LEU A 64 -4.39 23.67 1.24
N VAL A 65 -4.77 24.63 0.42
CA VAL A 65 -6.12 24.82 -0.12
C VAL A 65 -6.07 25.10 -1.62
N ALA A 66 -7.21 24.98 -2.30
CA ALA A 66 -7.32 25.41 -3.69
C ALA A 66 -7.40 26.95 -3.76
N ALA A 67 -6.66 27.56 -4.69
CA ALA A 67 -6.66 29.02 -4.90
C ALA A 67 -8.02 29.60 -5.30
N GLU A 68 -8.84 28.79 -5.97
CA GLU A 68 -10.14 29.14 -6.55
C GLU A 68 -11.05 27.92 -6.42
N GLU A 69 -12.37 28.11 -6.46
CA GLU A 69 -13.32 26.99 -6.56
C GLU A 69 -13.15 26.27 -7.90
N SER A 70 -13.23 24.94 -7.86
CA SER A 70 -13.04 24.11 -9.04
C SER A 70 -14.38 23.54 -9.48
N ASP A 71 -14.78 23.87 -10.70
CA ASP A 71 -15.97 23.27 -11.32
C ASP A 71 -15.73 21.81 -11.75
N SER A 72 -14.47 21.36 -11.73
CA SER A 72 -14.12 19.98 -12.08
C SER A 72 -14.60 18.99 -11.01
N PRO A 73 -15.37 17.95 -11.39
CA PRO A 73 -15.85 16.93 -10.46
C PRO A 73 -14.71 16.26 -9.68
N GLY A 74 -14.87 16.13 -8.36
CA GLY A 74 -13.93 15.44 -7.49
C GLY A 74 -12.69 16.24 -7.07
N MET A 75 -12.63 17.53 -7.41
CA MET A 75 -11.65 18.47 -6.85
C MET A 75 -12.26 19.16 -5.64
N THR A 76 -11.47 19.26 -4.57
CA THR A 76 -11.93 19.84 -3.30
C THR A 76 -11.22 21.16 -3.01
N ARG A 77 -11.89 22.06 -2.31
CA ARG A 77 -11.30 23.32 -1.85
C ARG A 77 -10.33 23.11 -0.70
N PHE A 78 -10.70 22.24 0.23
CA PHE A 78 -9.91 21.88 1.40
C PHE A 78 -9.34 20.46 1.25
N TYR A 79 -8.25 20.20 1.97
CA TYR A 79 -7.59 18.89 1.93
C TYR A 79 -8.28 17.83 2.80
N ASP A 80 -9.07 18.24 3.80
CA ASP A 80 -9.82 17.38 4.71
C ASP A 80 -11.27 17.83 4.89
N VAL A 81 -12.09 16.91 5.41
CA VAL A 81 -13.51 17.15 5.73
C VAL A 81 -13.66 18.24 6.78
N CYS A 82 -12.79 18.25 7.79
CA CYS A 82 -12.84 19.20 8.90
C CYS A 82 -12.66 20.64 8.43
N GLY A 83 -11.78 20.91 7.48
CA GLY A 83 -11.59 22.25 6.92
C GLY A 83 -12.85 22.78 6.24
N SER A 84 -13.57 21.91 5.52
CA SER A 84 -14.86 22.29 4.91
C SER A 84 -15.93 22.57 5.96
N ILE A 85 -16.00 21.76 7.02
CA ILE A 85 -16.93 21.97 8.14
C ILE A 85 -16.60 23.26 8.91
N ASP A 86 -15.32 23.54 9.16
CA ASP A 86 -14.88 24.74 9.87
C ASP A 86 -15.18 26.02 9.08
N GLU A 87 -15.13 25.96 7.75
CA GLU A 87 -15.57 27.07 6.90
C GLU A 87 -17.07 27.34 7.10
N ILE A 88 -17.91 26.30 7.00
CA ILE A 88 -19.36 26.41 7.21
C ILE A 88 -19.66 26.96 8.61
N LEU A 89 -19.07 26.38 9.65
CA LEU A 89 -19.29 26.82 11.04
C LEU A 89 -18.76 28.23 11.29
N GLY A 90 -17.65 28.60 10.65
CA GLY A 90 -17.09 29.94 10.68
C GLY A 90 -18.08 30.98 10.15
N GLN A 91 -18.62 30.76 8.95
CA GLN A 91 -19.62 31.66 8.35
C GLN A 91 -20.87 31.81 9.23
N VAL A 92 -21.34 30.71 9.83
CA VAL A 92 -22.49 30.72 10.76
C VAL A 92 -22.20 31.56 12.01
N ARG A 93 -21.04 31.36 12.64
CA ARG A 93 -20.64 32.10 13.85
C ARG A 93 -20.42 33.58 13.60
N GLU A 94 -19.91 33.92 12.43
CA GLU A 94 -19.62 35.29 12.01
C GLU A 94 -20.88 36.02 11.49
N GLY A 95 -22.03 35.34 11.41
CA GLY A 95 -23.28 35.92 10.93
C GLY A 95 -23.25 36.31 9.45
N ARG A 96 -22.34 35.72 8.66
CA ARG A 96 -22.22 36.00 7.23
C ARG A 96 -23.44 35.46 6.47
N ALA A 97 -23.82 36.17 5.40
CA ALA A 97 -24.77 35.64 4.44
C ALA A 97 -24.16 34.38 3.81
N ARG A 98 -24.87 33.26 3.92
CA ARG A 98 -24.46 31.98 3.36
C ARG A 98 -24.91 31.95 1.91
N ASP A 99 -23.97 32.02 0.98
CA ASP A 99 -24.26 31.80 -0.42
C ASP A 99 -24.69 30.33 -0.62
N PRO A 100 -25.90 30.06 -1.14
CA PRO A 100 -26.36 28.70 -1.38
C PRO A 100 -25.43 27.89 -2.30
N GLU A 101 -24.76 28.54 -3.26
CA GLU A 101 -23.87 27.87 -4.21
C GLU A 101 -22.57 27.40 -3.52
N GLU A 102 -21.92 28.29 -2.75
CA GLU A 102 -20.73 27.96 -1.94
C GLU A 102 -21.04 26.83 -0.93
N MET A 103 -22.18 26.92 -0.21
CA MET A 103 -22.57 25.89 0.75
C MET A 103 -22.79 24.53 0.06
N ALA A 104 -23.44 24.53 -1.11
CA ALA A 104 -23.60 23.32 -1.90
C ALA A 104 -22.25 22.76 -2.37
N GLY A 105 -21.29 23.63 -2.72
CA GLY A 105 -19.91 23.26 -3.04
C GLY A 105 -19.21 22.53 -1.88
N LEU A 106 -19.20 23.14 -0.69
CA LEU A 106 -18.58 22.54 0.50
C LEU A 106 -19.22 21.21 0.89
N LEU A 107 -20.55 21.09 0.77
CA LEU A 107 -21.25 19.82 1.03
C LEU A 107 -20.90 18.74 -0.01
N ARG A 108 -20.73 19.11 -1.29
CA ARG A 108 -20.26 18.18 -2.34
C ARG A 108 -18.83 17.70 -2.04
N ASP A 109 -17.94 18.61 -1.64
CA ASP A 109 -16.56 18.28 -1.26
C ASP A 109 -16.52 17.29 -0.10
N ILE A 110 -17.30 17.55 0.96
CA ILE A 110 -17.44 16.66 2.11
C ILE A 110 -17.92 15.27 1.66
N GLY A 111 -19.01 15.22 0.87
CA GLY A 111 -19.55 13.96 0.37
C GLY A 111 -18.53 13.17 -0.46
N TYR A 112 -17.75 13.85 -1.29
CA TYR A 112 -16.68 13.24 -2.09
C TYR A 112 -15.57 12.65 -1.21
N MET A 113 -15.07 13.43 -0.24
CA MET A 113 -14.01 12.98 0.68
C MET A 113 -14.46 11.78 1.52
N VAL A 114 -15.68 11.83 2.08
CA VAL A 114 -16.26 10.71 2.84
C VAL A 114 -16.40 9.46 1.97
N ALA A 115 -16.92 9.58 0.75
CA ALA A 115 -17.03 8.45 -0.16
C ALA A 115 -15.65 7.86 -0.51
N ARG A 116 -14.62 8.70 -0.61
CA ARG A 116 -13.24 8.25 -0.86
C ARG A 116 -12.64 7.53 0.34
N LEU A 117 -12.88 8.01 1.56
CA LEU A 117 -12.50 7.31 2.79
C LEU A 117 -13.18 5.93 2.87
N GLY A 118 -14.46 5.83 2.49
CA GLY A 118 -15.17 4.56 2.39
C GLY A 118 -14.52 3.57 1.42
N ARG A 119 -14.24 4.01 0.17
CA ARG A 119 -13.52 3.18 -0.82
C ARG A 119 -12.14 2.75 -0.34
N ARG A 120 -11.47 3.59 0.45
CA ARG A 120 -10.14 3.29 1.01
C ARG A 120 -10.23 2.22 2.10
N GLU A 121 -11.26 2.26 2.94
CA GLU A 121 -11.55 1.19 3.91
C GLU A 121 -11.79 -0.15 3.18
N GLU A 122 -12.59 -0.14 2.11
CA GLU A 122 -12.85 -1.34 1.30
C GLU A 122 -11.55 -1.92 0.72
N GLN A 123 -10.64 -1.07 0.22
CA GLN A 123 -9.32 -1.49 -0.26
C GLN A 123 -8.46 -2.12 0.84
N TYR A 124 -8.47 -1.54 2.05
CA TYR A 124 -7.73 -2.08 3.19
C TYR A 124 -8.29 -3.42 3.63
N ARG A 125 -9.62 -3.55 3.67
CA ARG A 125 -10.29 -4.81 3.95
C ARG A 125 -9.95 -5.88 2.91
N ALA A 126 -9.99 -5.53 1.63
CA ALA A 126 -9.62 -6.45 0.54
C ALA A 126 -8.16 -6.91 0.64
N PHE A 127 -7.25 -6.01 1.01
CA PHE A 127 -5.86 -6.37 1.29
C PHE A 127 -5.73 -7.38 2.44
N LEU A 128 -6.38 -7.13 3.57
CA LEU A 128 -6.34 -8.05 4.72
C LEU A 128 -6.91 -9.42 4.37
N GLN A 129 -8.01 -9.45 3.58
CA GLN A 129 -8.58 -10.69 3.06
C GLN A 129 -7.62 -11.43 2.12
N ALA A 130 -6.91 -10.71 1.25
CA ALA A 130 -5.92 -11.31 0.35
C ALA A 130 -4.74 -11.91 1.13
N VAL A 131 -4.23 -11.21 2.16
CA VAL A 131 -3.19 -11.73 3.05
C VAL A 131 -3.67 -12.98 3.77
N GLN A 132 -4.89 -12.95 4.34
CA GLN A 132 -5.47 -14.11 5.00
C GLN A 132 -5.59 -15.31 4.06
N ALA A 133 -6.05 -15.09 2.83
CA ALA A 133 -6.18 -16.14 1.83
C ALA A 133 -4.82 -16.75 1.44
N ALA A 134 -3.81 -15.91 1.18
CA ALA A 134 -2.46 -16.35 0.83
C ALA A 134 -1.82 -17.17 1.96
N VAL A 135 -1.91 -16.67 3.19
CA VAL A 135 -1.40 -17.39 4.38
C VAL A 135 -2.13 -18.72 4.57
N LYS A 136 -3.45 -18.73 4.48
CA LYS A 136 -4.25 -19.96 4.59
C LYS A 136 -3.86 -20.99 3.52
N ALA A 137 -3.64 -20.55 2.28
CA ALA A 137 -3.20 -21.42 1.19
C ALA A 137 -1.79 -21.98 1.44
N GLY A 138 -0.86 -21.15 1.93
CA GLY A 138 0.50 -21.56 2.29
C GLY A 138 0.56 -22.66 3.35
N PHE A 139 -0.31 -22.58 4.36
CA PHE A 139 -0.40 -23.54 5.45
C PHE A 139 -1.39 -24.70 5.21
N ALA A 140 -1.96 -24.84 4.00
CA ALA A 140 -2.91 -25.90 3.70
C ALA A 140 -2.28 -27.31 3.69
N GLN A 141 -0.96 -27.38 3.51
CA GLN A 141 -0.20 -28.63 3.53
C GLN A 141 0.72 -28.69 4.74
N LEU A 142 0.84 -29.87 5.32
CA LEU A 142 1.82 -30.12 6.38
C LEU A 142 3.25 -29.93 5.83
N PRO A 143 4.14 -29.29 6.60
CA PRO A 143 5.54 -29.20 6.22
C PRO A 143 6.16 -30.62 6.16
N PRO A 144 7.03 -30.92 5.18
CA PRO A 144 7.82 -32.14 5.20
C PRO A 144 8.71 -32.18 6.44
N ASP A 145 8.84 -33.37 7.02
CA ASP A 145 9.64 -33.55 8.23
C ASP A 145 11.13 -33.70 7.91
N ALA A 146 11.86 -32.59 8.01
CA ALA A 146 13.30 -32.57 7.82
C ALA A 146 14.06 -33.42 8.85
N GLN A 147 13.46 -33.75 10.00
CA GLN A 147 14.10 -34.58 11.02
C GLN A 147 14.27 -36.04 10.57
N GLN A 148 13.62 -36.45 9.48
CA GLN A 148 13.83 -37.78 8.88
C GLN A 148 15.12 -37.90 8.06
N ALA A 149 15.79 -36.78 7.75
CA ALA A 149 16.98 -36.80 6.90
C ALA A 149 18.11 -37.67 7.46
N PRO A 150 18.50 -37.59 8.76
CA PRO A 150 19.55 -38.44 9.31
C PRO A 150 19.25 -39.93 9.19
N GLU A 151 18.00 -40.34 9.43
CA GLU A 151 17.59 -41.75 9.35
C GLU A 151 17.66 -42.27 7.90
N ARG A 152 17.18 -41.48 6.93
CA ARG A 152 17.25 -41.84 5.50
C ARG A 152 18.70 -41.89 4.99
N LEU A 153 19.55 -40.96 5.44
CA LEU A 153 20.97 -40.95 5.12
C LEU A 153 21.72 -42.13 5.75
N ALA A 154 21.39 -42.50 6.99
CA ALA A 154 21.95 -43.68 7.64
C ALA A 154 21.60 -44.97 6.88
N ARG A 155 20.33 -45.09 6.42
CA ARG A 155 19.90 -46.22 5.57
C ARG A 155 20.64 -46.28 4.24
N LEU A 156 20.82 -45.14 3.57
CA LEU A 156 21.63 -45.06 2.35
C LEU A 156 23.10 -45.41 2.61
N GLY A 157 23.69 -44.93 3.70
CA GLY A 157 25.05 -45.25 4.09
C GLY A 157 25.26 -46.74 4.33
N ALA A 158 24.34 -47.38 5.05
CA ALA A 158 24.33 -48.83 5.25
C ALA A 158 24.21 -49.60 3.92
N ALA A 159 23.31 -49.17 3.01
CA ALA A 159 23.15 -49.80 1.70
C ALA A 159 24.41 -49.67 0.82
N LEU A 160 25.19 -48.60 0.99
CA LEU A 160 26.47 -48.40 0.31
C LEU A 160 27.64 -49.20 0.93
N GLY A 161 27.40 -49.89 2.04
CA GLY A 161 28.44 -50.62 2.77
C GLY A 161 29.38 -49.72 3.58
N LEU A 162 28.92 -48.51 3.95
CA LEU A 162 29.66 -47.66 4.88
C LEU A 162 29.61 -48.27 6.30
N GLU A 163 30.53 -47.83 7.15
CA GLU A 163 30.63 -48.28 8.56
C GLU A 163 30.79 -49.81 8.73
N GLY A 164 31.34 -50.49 7.72
CA GLY A 164 31.66 -51.92 7.78
C GLY A 164 30.49 -52.86 7.45
N ALA A 165 29.35 -52.32 7.00
CA ALA A 165 28.27 -53.14 6.44
C ALA A 165 28.64 -53.71 5.06
N PRO A 166 28.17 -54.90 4.68
CA PRO A 166 28.27 -55.36 3.30
C PRO A 166 27.38 -54.48 2.40
N PRO A 167 27.87 -54.06 1.22
CA PRO A 167 27.06 -53.27 0.30
C PRO A 167 25.83 -54.06 -0.18
N GLY A 168 24.70 -53.39 -0.24
CA GLY A 168 23.47 -53.91 -0.81
C GLY A 168 23.57 -54.04 -2.33
N ASP A 169 22.57 -54.66 -2.94
CA ASP A 169 22.46 -54.68 -4.40
C ASP A 169 22.10 -53.29 -4.95
N VAL A 170 22.23 -53.14 -6.28
CA VAL A 170 21.91 -51.88 -6.97
C VAL A 170 20.47 -51.44 -6.72
N ALA A 171 19.53 -52.39 -6.60
CA ALA A 171 18.12 -52.09 -6.34
C ALA A 171 17.92 -51.44 -4.96
N THR A 172 18.56 -51.99 -3.93
CA THR A 172 18.51 -51.47 -2.55
C THR A 172 19.13 -50.07 -2.47
N ILE A 173 20.32 -49.89 -3.05
CA ILE A 173 21.00 -48.59 -3.08
C ILE A 173 20.12 -47.54 -3.79
N THR A 174 19.54 -47.91 -4.93
CA THR A 174 18.65 -47.03 -5.70
C THR A 174 17.43 -46.63 -4.87
N SER A 175 16.77 -47.59 -4.20
CA SER A 175 15.61 -47.30 -3.35
C SER A 175 15.94 -46.30 -2.24
N CYS A 176 17.04 -46.50 -1.50
CA CYS A 176 17.45 -45.56 -0.46
C CYS A 176 17.80 -44.16 -1.01
N ALA A 177 18.42 -44.09 -2.19
CA ALA A 177 18.73 -42.83 -2.84
C ALA A 177 17.46 -42.07 -3.27
N GLU A 178 16.45 -42.77 -3.80
CA GLU A 178 15.15 -42.17 -4.13
C GLU A 178 14.41 -41.65 -2.89
N GLU A 179 14.51 -42.33 -1.75
CA GLU A 179 13.92 -41.84 -0.50
C GLU A 179 14.54 -40.50 -0.04
N VAL A 180 15.86 -40.35 -0.16
CA VAL A 180 16.54 -39.08 0.14
C VAL A 180 16.12 -38.00 -0.86
N ARG A 181 16.09 -38.32 -2.15
CA ARG A 181 15.65 -37.39 -3.20
C ARG A 181 14.21 -36.94 -2.99
N ALA A 182 13.31 -37.86 -2.65
CA ALA A 182 11.90 -37.54 -2.39
C ALA A 182 11.74 -36.59 -1.21
N LEU A 183 12.52 -36.75 -0.13
CA LEU A 183 12.50 -35.81 1.00
C LEU A 183 13.03 -34.42 0.58
N ALA A 184 14.14 -34.37 -0.14
CA ALA A 184 14.70 -33.11 -0.64
C ALA A 184 13.71 -32.38 -1.54
N GLN A 185 13.12 -33.07 -2.52
CA GLN A 185 12.11 -32.51 -3.41
C GLN A 185 10.91 -31.97 -2.63
N ALA A 186 10.39 -32.72 -1.65
CA ALA A 186 9.27 -32.27 -0.84
C ALA A 186 9.60 -30.98 -0.06
N LEU A 187 10.81 -30.88 0.50
CA LEU A 187 11.29 -29.68 1.19
C LEU A 187 11.43 -28.49 0.23
N GLU A 188 12.03 -28.70 -0.95
CA GLU A 188 12.16 -27.67 -1.99
C GLU A 188 10.79 -27.15 -2.44
N ASP A 189 9.85 -28.05 -2.70
CA ASP A 189 8.48 -27.70 -3.10
C ASP A 189 7.79 -26.88 -2.00
N HIS A 190 7.99 -27.26 -0.72
CA HIS A 190 7.42 -26.52 0.41
C HIS A 190 8.04 -25.11 0.52
N LEU A 191 9.35 -24.98 0.40
CA LEU A 191 10.04 -23.68 0.42
C LEU A 191 9.60 -22.78 -0.75
N ALA A 192 9.45 -23.36 -1.95
CA ALA A 192 8.95 -22.64 -3.11
C ALA A 192 7.56 -22.06 -2.87
N ARG A 193 6.64 -22.85 -2.28
CA ARG A 193 5.30 -22.37 -1.88
C ARG A 193 5.37 -21.25 -0.84
N MET A 194 6.20 -21.38 0.19
CA MET A 194 6.34 -20.33 1.21
C MET A 194 6.85 -19.02 0.61
N ARG A 195 7.79 -19.09 -0.33
CA ARG A 195 8.25 -17.92 -1.09
C ARG A 195 7.13 -17.30 -1.93
N GLU A 196 6.29 -18.11 -2.57
CA GLU A 196 5.15 -17.63 -3.36
C GLU A 196 4.15 -16.87 -2.51
N VAL A 197 3.82 -17.39 -1.32
CA VAL A 197 2.96 -16.69 -0.34
C VAL A 197 3.54 -15.34 0.05
N ALA A 198 4.84 -15.29 0.37
CA ALA A 198 5.51 -14.03 0.69
C ALA A 198 5.44 -13.03 -0.48
N ALA A 199 5.60 -13.50 -1.71
CA ALA A 199 5.50 -12.68 -2.91
C ALA A 199 4.05 -12.19 -3.16
N GLU A 200 3.04 -13.00 -2.87
CA GLU A 200 1.63 -12.60 -2.94
C GLU A 200 1.29 -11.51 -1.92
N VAL A 201 1.72 -11.70 -0.67
CA VAL A 201 1.56 -10.69 0.39
C VAL A 201 2.25 -9.39 -0.01
N HIS A 202 3.46 -9.46 -0.58
CA HIS A 202 4.17 -8.27 -1.07
C HIS A 202 3.41 -7.57 -2.20
N ARG A 203 2.89 -8.31 -3.20
CA ARG A 203 2.08 -7.72 -4.28
C ARG A 203 0.81 -7.05 -3.74
N ALA A 204 0.12 -7.70 -2.80
CA ALA A 204 -1.06 -7.15 -2.16
C ALA A 204 -0.72 -5.87 -1.38
N TYR A 205 0.43 -5.85 -0.69
CA TYR A 205 0.94 -4.67 0.00
C TYR A 205 1.23 -3.51 -0.97
N GLN A 206 1.94 -3.79 -2.08
CA GLN A 206 2.23 -2.75 -3.08
C GLN A 206 0.95 -2.18 -3.70
N ALA A 207 -0.04 -3.04 -3.99
CA ALA A 207 -1.33 -2.61 -4.53
C ALA A 207 -2.09 -1.72 -3.53
N VAL A 208 -2.16 -2.10 -2.26
CA VAL A 208 -2.88 -1.33 -1.23
C VAL A 208 -2.15 -0.06 -0.82
N ARG A 209 -0.82 -0.01 -0.92
CA ARG A 209 -0.01 1.20 -0.69
C ARG A 209 -0.13 2.16 -1.86
N GLY A 210 -0.09 1.69 -3.10
CA GLY A 210 -0.10 2.54 -4.30
C GLY A 210 1.03 3.59 -4.25
N ALA A 211 0.74 4.83 -4.65
CA ALA A 211 1.72 5.91 -4.68
C ALA A 211 2.03 6.59 -3.32
N ARG A 212 1.48 6.06 -2.21
CA ARG A 212 1.69 6.64 -0.87
C ARG A 212 3.06 6.27 -0.31
N ASN A 213 3.61 7.18 0.48
CA ASN A 213 4.80 6.90 1.28
C ASN A 213 4.38 6.45 2.69
N TRP A 214 4.54 5.18 3.00
CA TRP A 214 4.25 4.63 4.35
C TRP A 214 5.51 4.40 5.17
N ASP A 215 6.71 4.57 4.58
CA ASP A 215 7.97 4.19 5.22
C ASP A 215 8.42 5.18 6.31
N GLU A 216 7.88 6.41 6.32
CA GLU A 216 8.15 7.43 7.35
C GLU A 216 7.02 7.57 8.39
N GLN A 217 5.90 6.87 8.22
CA GLN A 217 4.76 6.91 9.14
C GLN A 217 4.83 5.84 10.24
N ALA A 218 5.85 4.99 10.25
CA ALA A 218 6.08 4.05 11.34
C ALA A 218 6.62 4.82 12.56
N PRO A 219 5.88 4.95 13.68
CA PRO A 219 6.54 5.30 14.93
C PRO A 219 7.55 4.19 15.25
N ALA A 220 8.78 4.61 15.58
CA ALA A 220 9.78 3.73 16.18
C ALA A 220 9.25 3.06 17.45
#